data_AF-A0A954Y576-F1
#
_entry.id   AF-A0A954Y576-F1
#
_cell.length_a   1.000
_cell.length_b   1.000
_cell.length_c   1.000
_cell.angle_alpha   90.00
_cell.angle_beta   90.00
_cell.angle_gamma   90.00
#
_symmetry.space_group_name_H-M   'P 1'
#
loop_
_entity.id
_entity.type
_entity.pdbx_description
1 polymer ?
#
loop_
_entity_poly.entity_id
_entity_poly.type
_entity_poly.pdbx_seq_one_letter_code
_entity_poly.pdbx_strand_id
1 'polypeptide(L)' 'MSKIPSDWLAEFQAAAKRPLSQRMNYAFIKTYKPVLDDSPYRSVETMAEYRDRCEKNLPSWLRYGRD' A
#
# COMPACT_ATOMS: atom_id res chain seq x y z
N MET A 1 24.06 1.33 -1.30
CA MET A 1 22.79 1.22 -0.54
C MET A 1 22.88 2.16 0.66
N SER A 2 21.93 3.08 0.85
CA SER A 2 21.91 3.88 2.08
C SER A 2 21.62 2.96 3.28
N LYS A 3 22.23 3.26 4.42
CA LYS A 3 21.95 2.54 5.67
C LYS A 3 20.57 2.96 6.17
N ILE A 4 19.73 2.00 6.54
CA ILE A 4 18.45 2.29 7.23
C ILE A 4 18.80 2.96 8.57
N PRO A 5 18.17 4.10 8.92
CA PRO A 5 18.36 4.74 10.23
C PRO A 5 18.12 3.75 11.38
N SER A 6 18.95 3.81 12.43
CA SER A 6 18.87 2.90 13.58
C SER A 6 17.49 2.90 14.23
N ASP A 7 16.88 4.08 14.31
CA ASP A 7 15.61 4.27 15.02
C ASP A 7 14.47 3.62 14.24
N TRP A 8 14.48 3.75 12.91
CA TRP A 8 13.52 3.07 12.03
C TRP A 8 13.64 1.55 12.12
N LEU A 9 14.88 1.04 12.18
CA LEU A 9 15.10 -0.40 12.36
C LEU A 9 14.59 -0.87 13.72
N ALA A 10 14.81 -0.10 14.79
CA ALA A 10 14.33 -0.42 16.13
C ALA A 10 12.79 -0.44 16.20
N GLU A 11 12.12 0.55 15.60
CA GLU A 11 10.65 0.61 15.51
C GLU A 11 10.08 -0.57 14.73
N PHE A 12 10.69 -0.90 13.59
CA PHE A 12 10.29 -2.06 12.79
C PHE A 12 10.39 -3.36 13.60
N GLN A 13 11.52 -3.57 14.29
CA GLN A 13 11.71 -4.76 15.13
C GLN A 13 10.73 -4.82 16.31
N ALA A 14 10.38 -3.68 16.91
CA ALA A 14 9.37 -3.61 17.96
C ALA A 14 7.97 -3.98 17.43
N ALA A 15 7.59 -3.46 16.25
CA ALA A 15 6.33 -3.80 15.60
C ALA A 15 6.25 -5.28 15.22
N ALA A 16 7.36 -5.84 14.72
CA ALA A 16 7.50 -7.26 14.35
C ALA A 16 7.44 -8.22 15.54
N LYS A 17 7.55 -7.75 16.80
CA LYS A 17 7.38 -8.57 18.01
C LYS A 17 5.95 -8.59 18.55
N ARG A 18 5.03 -7.75 18.03
CA ARG A 18 3.64 -7.69 18.51
C ARG A 18 2.93 -9.04 18.30
N PRO A 19 2.12 -9.52 19.26
CA PRO A 19 1.29 -10.72 19.09
C PRO A 19 0.38 -10.61 17.86
N LEU A 20 0.03 -11.75 17.26
CA LEU A 20 -0.83 -11.79 16.07
C LEU A 20 -2.17 -11.08 16.31
N SER A 21 -2.81 -11.29 17.47
CA SER A 21 -4.07 -10.62 17.83
C SER A 21 -3.94 -9.10 17.81
N GLN A 22 -2.84 -8.56 18.33
CA GLN A 22 -2.58 -7.13 18.32
C GLN A 22 -2.36 -6.60 16.89
N ARG A 23 -1.69 -7.38 16.02
CA ARG A 23 -1.55 -6.99 14.60
C ARG A 23 -2.91 -6.98 13.90
N MET A 24 -3.74 -8.01 14.09
CA MET A 24 -5.07 -8.06 13.50
C MET A 24 -5.94 -6.88 13.95
N ASN A 25 -5.85 -6.47 15.21
CA ASN A 25 -6.67 -5.38 15.75
C ASN A 25 -6.19 -3.99 15.35
N TYR A 26 -4.88 -3.77 15.16
CA TYR A 26 -4.31 -2.42 15.04
C TYR A 26 -3.41 -2.18 13.82
N ALA A 27 -3.03 -3.21 13.06
CA ALA A 27 -2.16 -3.04 11.89
C ALA A 27 -2.94 -2.72 10.60
N PHE A 28 -4.26 -2.89 10.60
CA PHE A 28 -5.10 -2.58 9.44
C PHE A 28 -5.76 -1.23 9.62
N ILE A 29 -5.55 -0.34 8.65
CA ILE A 29 -6.31 0.89 8.52
C ILE A 29 -7.56 0.56 7.70
N LYS A 30 -8.75 0.82 8.24
CA LYS A 30 -10.01 0.71 7.50
C LYS A 30 -10.09 1.89 6.52
N THR A 31 -9.56 1.69 5.32
CA THR A 31 -9.57 2.66 4.23
C THR A 31 -10.25 2.04 3.04
N TYR A 32 -11.21 2.75 2.46
CA TYR A 32 -11.79 2.39 1.16
C TYR A 32 -10.71 2.47 0.07
N LYS A 33 -10.53 1.38 -0.66
CA LYS A 33 -9.58 1.25 -1.77
C LYS A 33 -10.38 1.09 -3.06
N PRO A 34 -10.47 2.16 -3.88
CA PRO A 34 -11.12 2.09 -5.18
C PRO A 34 -10.57 0.92 -6.00
N VAL A 35 -11.44 0.29 -6.77
CA VAL A 35 -11.18 -0.93 -7.57
C VAL A 35 -11.03 -2.20 -6.72
N LEU A 36 -10.22 -2.19 -5.66
CA LEU A 36 -10.00 -3.35 -4.78
C LEU A 36 -11.28 -3.72 -4.01
N ASP A 37 -12.01 -2.72 -3.54
CA ASP A 37 -13.26 -2.93 -2.79
C ASP A 37 -14.48 -3.01 -3.72
N ASP A 38 -14.37 -2.50 -4.95
CA ASP A 38 -15.51 -2.36 -5.86
C ASP A 38 -15.66 -3.51 -6.86
N SER A 39 -14.56 -4.23 -7.14
CA SER A 39 -14.52 -5.17 -8.26
C SER A 39 -13.69 -6.42 -7.91
N PRO A 40 -14.18 -7.63 -8.25
CA PRO A 40 -13.48 -8.86 -7.90
C PRO A 40 -12.15 -9.04 -8.64
N TYR A 41 -12.01 -8.49 -9.85
CA TYR A 41 -10.75 -8.50 -10.60
C TYR A 41 -10.72 -7.43 -11.69
N ARG A 42 -9.52 -7.12 -12.18
CA ARG A 42 -9.31 -6.32 -13.40
C ARG A 42 -7.97 -6.66 -14.06
N SER A 43 -7.96 -6.71 -15.38
CA SER A 43 -6.75 -6.83 -16.22
C SER A 43 -6.65 -5.66 -17.20
N VAL A 44 -5.46 -5.47 -17.77
CA VAL A 44 -5.18 -4.59 -18.90
C VAL A 44 -4.11 -5.22 -19.78
N GLU A 45 -4.12 -4.88 -21.05
CA GLU A 45 -3.24 -5.49 -22.04
C GLU A 45 -1.82 -4.90 -22.02
N THR A 46 -1.68 -3.66 -21.54
CA THR A 46 -0.38 -2.97 -21.51
C THR A 46 -0.12 -2.22 -20.22
N MET A 47 1.16 -1.99 -19.92
CA MET A 47 1.58 -1.14 -18.80
C MET A 47 1.30 0.35 -19.03
N ALA A 48 1.21 0.80 -20.29
CA ALA A 48 0.81 2.17 -20.59
C ALA A 48 -0.64 2.41 -20.17
N GLU A 49 -1.54 1.52 -20.59
CA GLU A 49 -2.95 1.54 -20.20
C GLU A 49 -3.13 1.40 -18.68
N TYR A 50 -2.33 0.53 -18.03
CA TYR A 50 -2.34 0.41 -16.58
C TYR A 50 -2.08 1.75 -15.89
N ARG A 51 -1.01 2.44 -16.30
CA ARG A 51 -0.61 3.73 -15.71
C ARG A 51 -1.65 4.81 -15.95
N ASP A 52 -2.13 4.96 -17.18
CA ASP A 52 -3.16 5.96 -17.50
C ASP A 52 -4.44 5.76 -16.69
N ARG A 53 -4.81 4.49 -16.45
CA ARG A 53 -5.97 4.19 -15.60
C ARG A 53 -5.72 4.56 -14.15
N CYS A 54 -4.55 4.22 -13.60
CA CYS A 54 -4.15 4.59 -12.25
C CYS A 54 -4.22 6.11 -12.05
N GLU A 55 -3.71 6.88 -13.01
CA GLU A 55 -3.74 8.35 -12.97
C GLU A 55 -5.16 8.92 -13.01
N LYS A 56 -6.06 8.34 -13.81
CA LYS A 56 -7.44 8.83 -13.98
C LYS A 56 -8.40 8.43 -12.86
N ASN A 57 -8.21 7.26 -12.25
CA ASN A 57 -9.23 6.64 -11.40
C ASN A 57 -8.79 6.42 -9.95
N LEU A 58 -7.48 6.45 -9.66
CA LEU A 58 -6.98 6.26 -8.30
C LEU A 58 -6.61 7.60 -7.67
N PRO A 59 -6.83 7.76 -6.36
CA PRO A 59 -6.35 8.93 -5.65
C PRO A 59 -4.82 9.01 -5.68
N SER A 60 -4.28 10.20 -5.44
CA SER A 60 -2.84 10.51 -5.52
C SER A 60 -1.94 9.57 -4.71
N TRP A 61 -2.43 9.09 -3.58
CA TRP A 61 -1.71 8.18 -2.70
C TRP A 61 -1.75 6.70 -3.15
N LEU A 62 -2.59 6.36 -4.13
CA LEU A 62 -2.77 4.99 -4.66
C LEU A 62 -2.37 4.85 -6.15
N ARG A 63 -2.04 5.96 -6.83
CA ARG A 63 -1.47 6.00 -8.19
C ARG A 63 0.05 5.78 -8.19
N TYR A 64 0.71 6.01 -9.33
CA TYR A 64 2.16 5.80 -9.52
C TYR A 64 3.07 6.90 -8.95
N GLY A 65 2.54 7.87 -8.20
CA GLY A 65 3.33 8.93 -7.57
C GLY A 65 4.13 9.79 -8.56
N ARG A 66 3.64 9.97 -9.79
CA ARG A 66 4.24 10.87 -10.77
C ARG A 66 3.90 12.31 -10.41
N ASP A 67 4.75 12.93 -9.61
CA ASP A 67 4.80 14.37 -9.34
C ASP A 67 6.21 14.90 -9.63
#